data_AF-A0A4V2NM44-F1
#
_entry.id   AF-A0A4V2NM44-F1
#
_cell.length_a   1.000
_cell.length_b   1.000
_cell.length_c   1.000
_cell.angle_alpha   90.00
_cell.angle_beta   90.00
_cell.angle_gamma   90.00
#
_symmetry.space_group_name_H-M   'P 1'
#
loop_
_entity.id
_entity.type
_entity.pdbx_description
1 polymer ?
#
loop_
_entity_poly.entity_id
_entity_poly.type
_entity_poly.pdbx_seq_one_letter_code
_entity_poly.pdbx_strand_id
1 'polypeptide(L)'
;MPKRKGPWLVSLGLLLMVGPAFAGASECALSNLSGEGDLHSFLSRRAVEVIKLAAKGDQKLSALIDPSASFDLGSGDVGRPLGIGVDGARALAHEMNADTYRFVGWDAMSMPVDPCSRQKVEVEFIYSPGKQVSIVEFTFEAGRVVSAKGWMRSFETGGL
;
A
#
# COMPACT_ATOMS: atom_id res chain seq x y z
N MET A 1 -10.28 -16.10 73.39
CA MET A 1 -10.76 -17.40 72.84
C MET A 1 -12.28 -17.41 72.94
N PRO A 2 -13.00 -17.49 71.81
CA PRO A 2 -13.52 -18.79 71.37
C PRO A 2 -13.35 -19.04 69.85
N LYS A 3 -13.21 -20.33 69.51
CA LYS A 3 -13.14 -20.87 68.14
C LYS A 3 -14.54 -20.92 67.51
N ARG A 4 -14.67 -20.52 66.25
CA ARG A 4 -15.75 -20.97 65.33
C ARG A 4 -15.14 -21.40 63.99
N LYS A 5 -15.58 -22.55 63.51
CA LYS A 5 -15.16 -23.21 62.27
C LYS A 5 -16.21 -22.99 61.18
N GLY A 6 -15.73 -22.82 59.95
CA GLY A 6 -16.42 -23.14 58.68
C GLY A 6 -16.99 -21.93 57.91
N PRO A 7 -17.25 -22.05 56.59
CA PRO A 7 -16.81 -23.05 55.61
C PRO A 7 -16.03 -22.43 54.43
N TRP A 8 -15.36 -23.31 53.70
CA TRP A 8 -14.65 -23.06 52.44
C TRP A 8 -15.66 -22.72 51.32
N LEU A 9 -15.51 -21.58 50.66
CA LEU A 9 -16.24 -21.21 49.45
C LEU A 9 -15.23 -21.02 48.32
N VAL A 10 -15.12 -22.06 47.49
CA VAL A 10 -14.40 -22.04 46.22
C VAL A 10 -15.20 -21.14 45.27
N SER A 11 -14.68 -19.96 44.94
CA SER A 11 -15.27 -19.10 43.91
C SER A 11 -14.63 -19.41 42.56
N LEU A 12 -15.47 -19.92 41.67
CA LEU A 12 -15.23 -20.29 40.28
C LEU A 12 -14.78 -19.04 39.48
N GLY A 13 -13.56 -19.05 38.95
CA GLY A 13 -13.09 -17.98 38.06
C GLY A 13 -13.78 -18.05 36.70
N LEU A 14 -14.51 -17.00 36.33
CA LEU A 14 -15.09 -16.82 35.00
C LEU A 14 -14.00 -16.31 34.05
N LEU A 15 -13.36 -17.21 33.30
CA LEU A 15 -12.44 -16.87 32.21
C LEU A 15 -13.27 -16.41 31.00
N LEU A 16 -13.35 -15.09 30.80
CA LEU A 16 -13.81 -14.51 29.54
C LEU A 16 -12.74 -14.77 28.46
N MET A 17 -12.92 -15.86 27.70
CA MET A 17 -12.16 -16.10 26.48
C MET A 17 -12.64 -15.10 25.43
N VAL A 18 -11.99 -13.93 25.35
CA VAL A 18 -12.07 -13.06 24.18
C VAL A 18 -11.30 -13.77 23.07
N GLY A 19 -11.98 -14.65 22.34
CA GLY A 19 -11.41 -15.26 21.15
C GLY A 19 -11.07 -14.16 20.13
N PRO A 20 -9.95 -14.27 19.41
CA PRO A 20 -9.66 -13.34 18.34
C PRO A 20 -10.78 -13.43 17.30
N ALA A 21 -11.46 -12.32 17.05
CA ALA A 21 -12.27 -12.16 15.86
C ALA A 21 -11.30 -12.18 14.67
N PHE A 22 -11.13 -13.35 14.06
CA PHE A 22 -10.50 -13.43 12.76
C PHE A 22 -11.39 -12.67 11.79
N ALA A 23 -10.97 -11.45 11.44
CA ALA A 23 -11.53 -10.74 10.31
C ALA A 23 -11.39 -11.68 9.10
N GLY A 24 -12.53 -12.16 8.59
CA GLY A 24 -12.55 -12.99 7.40
C GLY A 24 -11.81 -12.29 6.26
N ALA A 25 -11.17 -13.09 5.40
CA ALA A 25 -10.52 -12.60 4.19
C ALA A 25 -11.46 -11.59 3.50
N SER A 26 -11.01 -10.34 3.38
CA SER A 26 -11.79 -9.31 2.71
C SER A 26 -12.11 -9.81 1.32
N GLU A 27 -13.40 -9.96 1.00
CA GLU A 27 -13.84 -10.23 -0.37
C GLU A 27 -13.13 -9.25 -1.30
N CYS A 28 -12.43 -9.81 -2.28
CA CYS A 28 -11.61 -9.04 -3.19
C CYS A 28 -12.51 -8.13 -4.03
N ALA A 29 -12.48 -6.83 -3.73
CA ALA A 29 -13.31 -5.82 -4.40
C ALA A 29 -12.96 -5.59 -5.88
N LEU A 30 -12.07 -6.40 -6.46
CA LEU A 30 -11.60 -6.32 -7.86
C LEU A 30 -12.11 -7.47 -8.74
N SER A 31 -12.97 -8.36 -8.24
CA SER A 31 -13.46 -9.54 -8.96
C SER A 31 -14.11 -9.26 -10.33
N ASN A 32 -14.55 -8.03 -10.57
CA ASN A 32 -15.17 -7.60 -11.83
C ASN A 32 -14.14 -7.24 -12.92
N LEU A 33 -12.84 -7.22 -12.60
CA LEU A 33 -11.77 -6.95 -13.56
C LEU A 33 -11.12 -8.28 -13.97
N SER A 34 -11.49 -8.79 -15.14
CA SER A 34 -10.99 -10.09 -15.62
C SER A 34 -9.88 -9.99 -16.66
N GLY A 35 -9.61 -8.80 -17.21
CA GLY A 35 -8.58 -8.57 -18.22
C GLY A 35 -7.36 -7.85 -17.66
N GLU A 36 -6.15 -8.31 -17.99
CA GLU A 36 -4.88 -7.69 -17.62
C GLU A 36 -4.81 -6.20 -17.94
N GLY A 37 -5.26 -5.78 -19.13
CA GLY A 37 -5.17 -4.38 -19.54
C GLY A 37 -6.04 -3.44 -18.68
N ASP A 38 -7.25 -3.87 -18.34
CA ASP A 38 -8.16 -3.13 -17.47
C ASP A 38 -7.66 -3.09 -16.04
N LEU A 39 -7.15 -4.23 -15.55
CA LEU A 39 -6.57 -4.35 -14.22
C LEU A 39 -5.31 -3.48 -14.07
N HIS A 40 -4.38 -3.52 -15.03
CA HIS A 40 -3.19 -2.68 -15.06
C HIS A 40 -3.55 -1.19 -15.05
N SER A 41 -4.49 -0.79 -15.91
CA SER A 41 -4.95 0.61 -15.97
C SER A 41 -5.61 1.06 -14.67
N PHE A 42 -6.42 0.19 -14.04
CA PHE A 42 -7.05 0.47 -12.76
C PHE A 42 -6.00 0.61 -11.65
N LEU A 43 -5.07 -0.33 -11.53
CA LEU A 43 -4.06 -0.34 -10.49
C LEU A 43 -3.04 0.80 -10.64
N SER A 44 -2.69 1.20 -11.87
CA SER A 44 -1.87 2.39 -12.13
C SER A 44 -2.55 3.66 -11.61
N ARG A 45 -3.85 3.83 -11.85
CA ARG A 45 -4.63 4.95 -11.28
C ARG A 45 -4.75 4.85 -9.76
N ARG A 46 -4.87 3.63 -9.21
CA ARG A 46 -4.90 3.40 -7.76
C ARG A 46 -3.58 3.78 -7.09
N ALA A 47 -2.44 3.48 -7.71
CA ALA A 47 -1.13 3.90 -7.22
C ALA A 47 -1.01 5.42 -7.14
N VAL A 48 -1.52 6.14 -8.15
CA VAL A 48 -1.60 7.61 -8.14
C VAL A 48 -2.52 8.12 -7.02
N GLU A 49 -3.67 7.49 -6.82
CA GLU A 49 -4.59 7.83 -5.72
C GLU A 49 -3.91 7.68 -4.35
N VAL A 50 -3.18 6.58 -4.13
CA VAL A 50 -2.41 6.33 -2.92
C VAL A 50 -1.44 7.47 -2.63
N ILE A 51 -0.63 7.89 -3.61
CA ILE A 51 0.33 8.98 -3.42
C ILE A 51 -0.38 10.31 -3.15
N LYS A 52 -1.49 10.60 -3.84
CA LYS A 52 -2.29 11.81 -3.60
C LYS A 52 -2.88 11.86 -2.18
N LEU A 53 -3.40 10.75 -1.67
CA LEU A 53 -3.95 10.66 -0.31
C LEU A 53 -2.84 10.76 0.73
N ALA A 54 -1.69 10.12 0.48
CA ALA A 54 -0.52 10.18 1.34
C ALA A 54 0.02 11.61 1.48
N ALA A 55 0.18 12.33 0.36
CA ALA A 55 0.62 13.73 0.36
C ALA A 55 -0.34 14.66 1.14
N LYS A 56 -1.64 14.34 1.16
CA LYS A 56 -2.66 15.13 1.87
C LYS A 56 -2.85 14.71 3.34
N GLY A 57 -2.23 13.62 3.79
CA GLY A 57 -2.48 13.05 5.10
C GLY A 57 -3.90 12.49 5.28
N ASP A 58 -4.57 12.11 4.18
CA ASP A 58 -5.97 11.66 4.21
C ASP A 58 -6.10 10.29 4.93
N GLN A 59 -7.11 10.17 5.80
CA GLN A 59 -7.37 8.96 6.59
C GLN A 59 -7.79 7.75 5.74
N LYS A 60 -8.37 7.98 4.55
CA LYS A 60 -8.78 6.91 3.63
C LYS A 60 -7.61 6.08 3.12
N LEU A 61 -6.38 6.58 3.23
CA LEU A 61 -5.17 5.88 2.80
C LEU A 61 -5.01 4.50 3.45
N SER A 62 -5.40 4.34 4.72
CA SER A 62 -5.24 3.06 5.45
C SER A 62 -5.99 1.90 4.83
N ALA A 63 -7.11 2.16 4.13
CA ALA A 63 -7.86 1.15 3.41
C ALA A 63 -7.09 0.60 2.19
N LEU A 64 -6.22 1.42 1.59
CA LEU A 64 -5.50 1.08 0.36
C LEU A 64 -4.11 0.50 0.59
N ILE A 65 -3.58 0.56 1.81
CA ILE A 65 -2.22 0.17 2.15
C ILE A 65 -2.25 -0.99 3.12
N ASP A 66 -1.61 -2.11 2.78
CA ASP A 66 -1.39 -3.18 3.75
C ASP A 66 -0.56 -2.67 4.96
N PRO A 67 -0.92 -3.00 6.22
CA PRO A 67 -0.19 -2.48 7.38
C PRO A 67 1.29 -2.86 7.39
N SER A 68 1.65 -3.96 6.72
CA SER A 68 3.04 -4.43 6.58
C SER A 68 3.72 -3.96 5.28
N ALA A 69 3.03 -3.17 4.46
CA ALA A 69 3.54 -2.75 3.16
C ALA A 69 4.87 -2.01 3.28
N SER A 70 5.87 -2.38 2.49
CA SER A 70 7.20 -1.77 2.55
C SER A 70 7.38 -0.68 1.48
N PHE A 71 8.02 0.43 1.83
CA PHE A 71 8.30 1.54 0.92
C PHE A 71 9.81 1.81 0.83
N ASP A 72 10.32 1.96 -0.39
CA ASP A 72 11.73 2.28 -0.66
C ASP A 72 11.85 3.22 -1.87
N LEU A 73 12.69 4.24 -1.76
CA LEU A 73 13.03 5.12 -2.87
C LEU A 73 14.51 5.47 -2.84
N GLY A 74 15.27 4.89 -3.75
CA GLY A 74 16.70 5.14 -3.86
C GLY A 74 17.10 6.26 -4.83
N SER A 75 18.38 6.60 -4.82
CA SER A 75 19.03 7.47 -5.82
C SER A 75 20.54 7.15 -5.94
N GLY A 76 21.16 7.44 -7.09
CA GLY A 76 22.58 7.15 -7.36
C GLY A 76 22.91 5.65 -7.51
N ASP A 77 23.45 5.03 -6.46
CA ASP A 77 23.63 3.56 -6.31
C ASP A 77 23.05 3.03 -4.98
N VAL A 78 22.28 3.84 -4.24
CA VAL A 78 21.79 3.51 -2.89
C VAL A 78 20.26 3.44 -2.83
N GLY A 79 19.73 2.25 -2.47
CA GLY A 79 18.34 2.08 -2.04
C GLY A 79 18.12 2.65 -0.64
N ARG A 80 16.93 3.20 -0.38
CA ARG A 80 16.63 3.86 0.90
C ARG A 80 15.25 3.45 1.39
N PRO A 81 15.16 2.64 2.46
CA PRO A 81 13.90 2.33 3.10
C PRO A 81 13.24 3.60 3.65
N LEU A 82 11.95 3.75 3.37
CA LEU A 82 11.12 4.88 3.82
C LEU A 82 10.11 4.49 4.91
N GLY A 83 10.09 3.20 5.29
CA GLY A 83 9.25 2.69 6.37
C GLY A 83 8.17 1.73 5.88
N ILE A 84 7.17 1.52 6.73
CA ILE A 84 6.10 0.55 6.51
C ILE A 84 4.71 1.19 6.62
N GLY A 85 3.72 0.55 6.00
CA GLY A 85 2.32 0.92 6.08
C GLY A 85 2.05 2.36 5.65
N VAL A 86 1.09 2.99 6.32
CA VAL A 86 0.64 4.37 6.01
C VAL A 86 1.77 5.39 6.15
N ASP A 87 2.64 5.24 7.15
CA ASP A 87 3.72 6.19 7.37
C ASP A 87 4.81 6.07 6.30
N GLY A 88 5.11 4.85 5.84
CA GLY A 88 6.00 4.64 4.69
C GLY A 88 5.44 5.24 3.39
N ALA A 89 4.13 5.12 3.15
CA ALA A 89 3.48 5.74 2.00
C ALA A 89 3.55 7.27 2.05
N ARG A 90 3.38 7.87 3.23
CA ARG A 90 3.53 9.32 3.45
C ARG A 90 4.97 9.78 3.23
N ALA A 91 5.94 9.04 3.74
CA ALA A 91 7.36 9.32 3.53
C ALA A 91 7.71 9.27 2.03
N LEU A 92 7.21 8.26 1.31
CA LEU A 92 7.38 8.16 -0.14
C LEU A 92 6.78 9.36 -0.88
N ALA A 93 5.54 9.73 -0.58
CA ALA A 93 4.88 10.88 -1.22
C ALA A 93 5.61 12.20 -0.93
N HIS A 94 6.10 12.38 0.30
CA HIS A 94 6.88 13.55 0.70
C HIS A 94 8.23 13.62 -0.02
N GLU A 95 8.96 12.50 -0.09
CA GLU A 95 10.28 12.44 -0.74
C GLU A 95 10.18 12.75 -2.24
N MET A 96 9.18 12.19 -2.94
CA MET A 96 9.00 12.46 -4.37
C MET A 96 8.52 13.89 -4.65
N ASN A 97 7.74 14.47 -3.73
CA ASN A 97 7.11 15.80 -3.85
C ASN A 97 6.49 16.07 -5.24
N ALA A 98 5.90 15.04 -5.84
CA ALA A 98 5.52 15.07 -7.24
C ALA A 98 4.26 15.92 -7.49
N ASP A 99 4.28 16.70 -8.56
CA ASP A 99 3.15 17.49 -9.06
C ASP A 99 2.42 16.83 -10.23
N THR A 100 3.13 15.96 -10.95
CA THR A 100 2.63 15.28 -12.14
C THR A 100 3.00 13.81 -12.11
N TYR A 101 2.29 13.01 -12.91
CA TYR A 101 2.54 11.59 -13.05
C TYR A 101 2.29 11.14 -14.49
N ARG A 102 2.91 10.03 -14.86
CA ARG A 102 2.54 9.26 -16.05
C ARG A 102 2.73 7.78 -15.80
N PHE A 103 1.99 6.96 -16.52
CA PHE A 103 2.18 5.52 -16.59
C PHE A 103 1.90 5.08 -18.02
N VAL A 104 2.54 3.99 -18.44
CA VAL A 104 2.35 3.44 -19.78
C VAL A 104 1.10 2.56 -19.79
N GLY A 105 0.37 2.60 -20.90
CA GLY A 105 -0.77 1.73 -21.15
C GLY A 105 -0.36 0.26 -21.28
N TRP A 106 -1.35 -0.62 -21.36
CA TRP A 106 -1.12 -2.02 -21.64
C TRP A 106 -1.19 -2.26 -23.14
N ASP A 107 -0.04 -2.56 -23.75
CA ASP A 107 0.07 -2.71 -25.20
C ASP A 107 0.07 -4.19 -25.65
N ALA A 108 0.06 -5.13 -24.71
CA ALA A 108 0.01 -6.56 -24.99
C ALA A 108 -1.43 -7.06 -25.18
N MET A 109 -1.58 -8.24 -25.79
CA MET A 109 -2.86 -8.92 -25.85
C MET A 109 -3.32 -9.26 -24.42
N SER A 110 -4.50 -8.76 -24.02
CA SER A 110 -5.01 -8.97 -22.67
C SER A 110 -5.43 -10.42 -22.47
N MET A 111 -4.83 -11.09 -21.49
CA MET A 111 -5.23 -12.43 -21.07
C MET A 111 -6.14 -12.36 -19.83
N PRO A 112 -6.88 -13.44 -19.52
CA PRO A 112 -7.54 -13.58 -18.24
C PRO A 112 -6.53 -13.56 -17.09
N VAL A 113 -6.83 -12.80 -16.03
CA VAL A 113 -6.00 -12.67 -14.83
C VAL A 113 -6.85 -12.82 -13.58
N ASP A 114 -6.26 -13.34 -12.50
CA ASP A 114 -6.86 -13.25 -11.17
C ASP A 114 -6.61 -11.84 -10.60
N PRO A 115 -7.62 -10.97 -10.49
CA PRO A 115 -7.45 -9.60 -10.03
C PRO A 115 -7.06 -9.49 -8.55
N CYS A 116 -7.14 -10.59 -7.81
CA CYS A 116 -6.88 -10.65 -6.38
C CYS A 116 -5.47 -11.16 -6.06
N SER A 117 -4.82 -11.78 -7.06
CA SER A 117 -3.43 -12.19 -6.99
C SER A 117 -2.48 -11.00 -6.96
N ARG A 118 -1.17 -11.26 -6.84
CA ARG A 118 -0.17 -10.20 -6.84
C ARG A 118 -0.03 -9.57 -8.21
N GLN A 119 -0.18 -8.26 -8.25
CA GLN A 119 -0.09 -7.45 -9.45
C GLN A 119 0.98 -6.38 -9.30
N LYS A 120 1.66 -6.06 -10.41
CA LYS A 120 2.69 -5.02 -10.43
C LYS A 120 2.34 -3.97 -11.47
N VAL A 121 2.51 -2.71 -11.10
CA VAL A 121 2.39 -1.58 -12.03
C VAL A 121 3.52 -0.59 -11.77
N GLU A 122 4.01 0.04 -12.83
CA GLU A 122 5.02 1.10 -12.75
C GLU A 122 4.37 2.45 -13.02
N VAL A 123 4.66 3.42 -12.17
CA VAL A 123 4.21 4.80 -12.34
C VAL A 123 5.41 5.72 -12.17
N GLU A 124 5.53 6.68 -13.08
CA GLU A 124 6.48 7.77 -12.95
C GLU A 124 5.80 8.96 -12.27
N PHE A 125 6.43 9.45 -11.21
CA PHE A 125 6.05 10.66 -10.49
C PHE A 125 7.09 11.74 -10.73
N ILE A 126 6.63 12.91 -11.16
CA ILE A 126 7.48 13.99 -11.64
C ILE A 126 7.34 15.19 -10.70
N TYR A 127 8.48 15.68 -10.22
CA TYR A 127 8.61 16.98 -9.58
C TYR A 127 9.19 17.96 -10.60
N SER A 128 8.29 18.68 -11.27
CA SER A 128 8.60 19.56 -12.40
C SER A 128 9.56 20.70 -12.01
N PRO A 129 9.37 21.41 -10.87
CA PRO A 129 10.30 22.47 -10.45
C PRO A 129 11.73 21.99 -10.22
N GLY A 130 11.91 20.76 -9.73
CA GLY A 130 13.22 20.17 -9.45
C GLY A 130 13.80 19.33 -10.58
N LYS A 131 13.08 19.19 -11.70
CA LYS A 131 13.42 18.28 -12.82
C LYS A 131 13.78 16.87 -12.35
N GLN A 132 12.98 16.33 -11.44
CA GLN A 132 13.18 14.99 -10.89
C GLN A 132 12.04 14.07 -11.29
N VAL A 133 12.37 12.84 -11.63
CA VAL A 133 11.43 11.76 -11.88
C VAL A 133 11.74 10.59 -10.95
N SER A 134 10.70 10.12 -10.27
CA SER A 134 10.70 8.92 -9.46
C SER A 134 9.91 7.84 -10.19
N ILE A 135 10.60 6.77 -10.58
CA ILE A 135 9.99 5.61 -11.24
C ILE A 135 9.70 4.59 -10.14
N VAL A 136 8.43 4.31 -9.89
CA VAL A 136 8.02 3.49 -8.75
C VAL A 136 7.19 2.29 -9.23
N GLU A 137 7.69 1.08 -8.94
CA GLU A 137 6.94 -0.16 -9.06
C GLU A 137 6.09 -0.35 -7.80
N PHE A 138 4.77 -0.41 -7.95
CA PHE A 138 3.83 -0.79 -6.90
C PHE A 138 3.46 -2.26 -7.07
N THR A 139 3.58 -3.02 -5.99
CA THR A 139 2.97 -4.35 -5.89
C THR A 139 1.67 -4.26 -5.12
N PHE A 140 0.61 -4.76 -5.70
CA PHE A 140 -0.71 -4.90 -5.11
C PHE A 140 -1.02 -6.37 -4.80
N GLU A 141 -1.79 -6.61 -3.75
CA GLU A 141 -2.40 -7.91 -3.44
C GLU A 141 -3.83 -7.64 -2.91
N ALA A 142 -4.83 -8.34 -3.46
CA ALA A 142 -6.24 -8.05 -3.20
C ALA A 142 -6.61 -6.55 -3.33
N GLY A 143 -5.95 -5.82 -4.24
CA GLY A 143 -6.17 -4.39 -4.49
C GLY A 143 -5.57 -3.42 -3.47
N ARG A 144 -4.81 -3.91 -2.48
CA ARG A 144 -4.06 -3.07 -1.53
C ARG A 144 -2.58 -3.09 -1.87
N VAL A 145 -1.89 -1.97 -1.66
CA VAL A 145 -0.44 -1.89 -1.84
C VAL A 145 0.24 -2.74 -0.76
N VAL A 146 1.10 -3.66 -1.16
CA VAL A 146 1.96 -4.47 -0.28
C VAL A 146 3.44 -4.08 -0.40
N SER A 147 3.84 -3.42 -1.49
CA SER A 147 5.12 -2.71 -1.54
C SER A 147 5.12 -1.63 -2.61
N ALA A 148 5.95 -0.62 -2.43
CA ALA A 148 6.30 0.35 -3.46
C ALA A 148 7.80 0.58 -3.42
N LYS A 149 8.48 0.33 -4.55
CA LYS A 149 9.92 0.45 -4.67
C LYS A 149 10.25 1.25 -5.90
N GLY A 150 11.17 2.20 -5.77
CA GLY A 150 11.50 3.04 -6.91
C GLY A 150 12.89 3.61 -6.89
N TRP A 151 13.15 4.36 -7.96
CA TRP A 151 14.39 5.10 -8.14
C TRP A 151 14.12 6.52 -8.57
N MET A 152 14.85 7.46 -7.98
CA MET A 152 14.81 8.87 -8.33
C MET A 152 16.01 9.26 -9.19
N ARG A 153 15.74 9.98 -10.27
CA ARG A 153 16.75 10.55 -11.18
C ARG A 153 16.36 11.94 -11.65
N SER A 154 17.36 12.75 -12.00
CA SER A 154 17.13 14.02 -12.71
C SER A 154 16.82 13.76 -14.18
N PHE A 155 16.10 14.69 -14.81
CA PHE A 155 15.86 14.66 -16.25
C PHE A 155 16.02 16.05 -16.88
N GLU A 156 16.18 16.09 -18.20
CA GLU A 156 16.20 17.33 -18.99
C GLU A 156 15.18 17.23 -20.13
N THR A 157 14.58 18.36 -20.50
CA THR A 157 13.57 18.44 -21.57
C THR A 157 13.79 19.69 -22.42
N GLY A 158 13.47 19.61 -23.71
CA GLY A 158 13.53 20.71 -24.66
C GLY A 158 12.57 20.51 -25.84
N GLY A 159 12.39 21.54 -26.67
CA GLY A 159 11.63 21.43 -27.91
C GLY A 159 12.39 20.66 -28.98
N LEU A 160 11.65 20.04 -29.91
CA LEU A 160 12.16 19.40 -31.12
C LEU A 160 11.97 20.31 -32.33
#